data_AF-W0RGP0-F1
#
_entry.id   AF-W0RGP0-F1
#
_cell.length_a   1.000
_cell.length_b   1.000
_cell.length_c   1.000
_cell.angle_alpha   90.00
_cell.angle_beta   90.00
_cell.angle_gamma   90.00
#
_symmetry.space_group_name_H-M   'P 1'
#
loop_
_entity.id
_entity.type
_entity.pdbx_description
1 polymer ?
#
loop_
_entity_poly.entity_id
_entity_poly.type
_entity_poly.pdbx_seq_one_letter_code
_entity_poly.pdbx_strand_id
1 'polypeptide(L)'
;MRTLIRFALVMFVLGCTDAASVTLPAAATPPVVRGGASDTTLTVTVARGVTGNVAVDFATCAADDRPIWFAHQDGDGAWTPILDSAGVYRFDVTADRGGYAFVAAKSGGAIVQLATRAELTRAAHVRCAPTPTGLKSISGTLAPSPVGTSDVVYVGLGGPNPGREGWGPIETNPFTLTGIAAGGRDLIAYRSDPSGFGPTERALIRRDQDLPDRGSLGTIDFTGADAFAPATAALTITGVRPFDQVGHGMSYRTGAACALYDLYDQLQSSAAVTMRGIPAARQRETDFHQVGVSGVEGTFARYAYESFHTLTDRVVALPAALPTITATAPAGGHKRIQVAFTLPPEYRNGVVELWMGGGRGYTIVTASSAWLGGPSVTLAVPDLARVTGWRSAFLPPPDSTVWWGLHATGANEAASGGPCAEHARSVSALVNGRR
;
A
#
# COMPACT_ATOMS: atom_id res chain seq x y z
N MET A 1 -27.99 63.31 -12.41
CA MET A 1 -27.25 63.41 -13.68
C MET A 1 -26.22 62.31 -13.73
N ARG A 2 -26.36 61.36 -14.68
CA ARG A 2 -25.33 60.38 -15.04
C ARG A 2 -24.16 61.13 -15.71
N THR A 3 -22.91 60.76 -15.46
CA THR A 3 -21.87 60.67 -16.52
C THR A 3 -20.75 59.72 -16.08
N LEU A 4 -20.62 58.63 -16.83
CA LEU A 4 -19.49 57.69 -16.90
C LEU A 4 -18.29 58.38 -17.57
N ILE A 5 -17.04 58.06 -17.23
CA ILE A 5 -15.89 58.00 -18.16
C ILE A 5 -14.89 56.93 -17.69
N ARG A 6 -14.33 56.20 -18.66
CA ARG A 6 -13.52 54.98 -18.56
C ARG A 6 -12.01 55.24 -18.73
N PHE A 7 -11.21 54.39 -18.05
CA PHE A 7 -9.93 53.73 -18.40
C PHE A 7 -8.88 54.40 -19.32
N ALA A 8 -7.60 54.32 -18.91
CA ALA A 8 -6.53 53.64 -19.65
C ALA A 8 -5.25 53.50 -18.79
N LEU A 9 -4.67 52.30 -18.69
CA LEU A 9 -3.22 52.13 -18.59
C LEU A 9 -2.77 51.38 -19.83
N VAL A 10 -1.95 52.06 -20.63
CA VAL A 10 -1.24 51.53 -21.79
C VAL A 10 0.08 50.96 -21.28
N MET A 11 0.31 49.67 -21.54
CA MET A 11 1.56 48.99 -21.22
C MET A 11 2.41 48.94 -22.50
N PHE A 12 3.44 49.79 -22.59
CA PHE A 12 4.49 49.64 -23.59
C PHE A 12 5.57 48.73 -23.00
N VAL A 13 5.64 47.50 -23.51
CA VAL A 13 6.77 46.60 -23.33
C VAL A 13 7.71 46.86 -24.49
N LEU A 14 8.84 47.52 -24.24
CA LEU A 14 9.96 47.54 -25.19
C LEU A 14 10.98 46.46 -24.80
N GLY A 15 11.03 45.42 -25.64
CA GLY A 15 12.22 44.61 -25.93
C GLY A 15 12.88 43.85 -24.79
N CYS A 16 12.37 42.66 -24.46
CA CYS A 16 13.24 41.52 -24.14
C CYS A 16 12.50 40.20 -24.45
N THR A 17 13.17 39.30 -25.15
CA THR A 17 12.67 38.00 -25.61
C THR A 17 12.61 37.01 -24.45
N ASP A 18 11.39 36.71 -23.96
CA ASP A 18 10.84 35.35 -23.72
C ASP A 18 9.50 35.40 -22.93
N ALA A 19 8.69 34.34 -23.06
CA ALA A 19 7.22 34.32 -23.03
C ALA A 19 6.49 34.83 -21.75
N ALA A 20 5.40 35.59 -21.97
CA ALA A 20 4.43 35.99 -20.96
C ALA A 20 3.05 35.33 -21.20
N SER A 21 2.37 34.92 -20.12
CA SER A 21 0.90 34.89 -20.11
C SER A 21 0.36 35.31 -18.73
N VAL A 22 -0.41 36.41 -18.72
CA VAL A 22 -1.16 36.96 -17.59
C VAL A 22 -2.63 36.57 -17.76
N THR A 23 -3.31 36.16 -16.68
CA THR A 23 -4.79 36.14 -16.67
C THR A 23 -5.32 36.73 -15.36
N LEU A 24 -6.10 37.80 -15.49
CA LEU A 24 -6.75 38.55 -14.40
C LEU A 24 -8.15 37.97 -14.09
N PRO A 25 -8.65 38.08 -12.85
CA PRO A 25 -10.05 37.74 -12.55
C PRO A 25 -11.01 38.72 -13.24
N ALA A 26 -12.15 38.22 -13.71
CA ALA A 26 -13.11 38.95 -14.56
C ALA A 26 -13.83 40.15 -13.90
N ALA A 27 -13.47 40.56 -12.68
CA ALA A 27 -14.09 41.70 -11.99
C ALA A 27 -13.22 42.37 -10.89
N ALA A 28 -11.89 42.45 -11.02
CA ALA A 28 -11.06 43.22 -10.10
C ALA A 28 -10.35 44.39 -10.80
N THR A 29 -10.50 45.59 -10.26
CA THR A 29 -9.62 46.74 -10.53
C THR A 29 -8.20 46.47 -10.01
N PRO A 30 -7.14 46.82 -10.75
CA PRO A 30 -5.76 46.47 -10.38
C PRO A 30 -5.31 47.21 -9.09
N PRO A 31 -4.43 46.60 -8.26
CA PRO A 31 -3.84 47.30 -7.13
C PRO A 31 -2.91 48.42 -7.61
N VAL A 32 -3.06 49.60 -7.02
CA VAL A 32 -2.11 50.71 -7.12
C VAL A 32 -1.00 50.47 -6.08
N VAL A 33 0.25 50.30 -6.53
CA VAL A 33 1.41 50.35 -5.64
C VAL A 33 1.99 51.76 -5.71
N ARG A 34 1.91 52.53 -4.60
CA ARG A 34 2.61 53.82 -4.46
C ARG A 34 3.94 53.57 -3.75
N GLY A 35 5.04 53.57 -4.49
CA GLY A 35 6.39 53.56 -3.94
C GLY A 35 6.90 54.98 -3.68
N GLY A 36 7.29 55.27 -2.44
CA GLY A 36 8.39 56.20 -2.20
C GLY A 36 9.69 55.56 -2.69
N ALA A 37 10.65 56.37 -3.13
CA ALA A 37 11.89 55.93 -3.77
C ALA A 37 12.69 54.90 -2.94
N SER A 38 12.52 53.62 -3.26
CA SER A 38 13.45 52.54 -2.94
C SER A 38 13.20 51.39 -3.93
N ASP A 39 14.20 51.06 -4.75
CA ASP A 39 14.17 49.93 -5.69
C ASP A 39 13.83 48.64 -4.93
N THR A 40 12.58 48.22 -5.00
CA THR A 40 12.12 46.96 -4.40
C THR A 40 11.58 46.10 -5.53
N THR A 41 12.32 45.07 -5.91
CA THR A 41 11.90 44.14 -6.96
C THR A 41 10.73 43.31 -6.46
N LEU A 42 9.53 43.54 -7.01
CA LEU A 42 8.35 42.72 -6.75
C LEU A 42 8.37 41.50 -7.68
N THR A 43 8.70 40.32 -7.15
CA THR A 43 8.59 39.07 -7.89
C THR A 43 7.16 38.52 -7.75
N VAL A 44 6.37 38.56 -8.83
CA VAL A 44 5.03 37.96 -8.88
C VAL A 44 5.12 36.59 -9.56
N THR A 45 4.90 35.51 -8.81
CA THR A 45 4.81 34.15 -9.38
C THR A 45 3.35 33.82 -9.65
N VAL A 46 2.94 33.76 -10.92
CA VAL A 46 1.61 33.28 -11.31
C VAL A 46 1.66 31.74 -11.40
N ALA A 47 1.05 31.05 -10.43
CA ALA A 47 0.83 29.62 -10.55
C ALA A 47 -0.26 29.39 -11.61
N ARG A 48 0.12 28.92 -12.81
CA ARG A 48 -0.88 28.34 -13.73
C ARG A 48 -1.56 27.20 -12.98
N GLY A 49 -2.90 27.20 -12.94
CA GLY A 49 -3.63 26.00 -12.57
C GLY A 49 -3.19 24.89 -13.51
N VAL A 50 -2.37 23.96 -13.02
CA VAL A 50 -1.84 22.88 -13.84
C VAL A 50 -3.03 21.97 -14.15
N THR A 51 -3.55 22.07 -15.38
CA THR A 51 -4.54 21.12 -15.89
C THR A 51 -3.83 19.85 -16.30
N GLY A 52 -4.47 18.70 -16.13
CA GLY A 52 -3.93 17.42 -16.57
C GLY A 52 -4.97 16.31 -16.42
N ASN A 53 -4.92 15.30 -17.28
CA ASN A 53 -5.79 14.12 -17.20
C ASN A 53 -5.38 13.11 -16.11
N VAL A 54 -4.20 13.26 -15.51
CA VAL A 54 -3.73 12.52 -14.33
C VAL A 54 -3.58 13.47 -13.14
N ALA A 55 -4.01 13.01 -11.96
CA ALA A 55 -3.80 13.72 -10.69
C ALA A 55 -3.20 12.77 -9.64
N VAL A 56 -2.10 13.18 -9.01
CA VAL A 56 -1.49 12.48 -7.86
C VAL A 56 -1.55 13.39 -6.65
N ASP A 57 -2.28 12.94 -5.62
CA ASP A 57 -2.70 13.77 -4.49
C ASP A 57 -1.97 13.37 -3.21
N PHE A 58 -1.18 14.31 -2.69
CA PHE A 58 -0.48 14.28 -1.42
C PHE A 58 -0.98 15.38 -0.47
N ALA A 59 -2.08 16.07 -0.77
CA ALA A 59 -2.57 17.19 0.03
C ALA A 59 -2.91 16.78 1.47
N THR A 60 -3.37 15.55 1.65
CA THR A 60 -3.67 14.93 2.95
C THR A 60 -2.44 14.34 3.65
N CYS A 61 -1.30 14.25 2.97
CA CYS A 61 -0.07 13.75 3.57
C CYS A 61 0.50 14.74 4.59
N ALA A 62 1.11 14.21 5.66
CA ALA A 62 1.97 14.98 6.54
C ALA A 62 3.08 15.67 5.73
N ALA A 63 3.54 16.83 6.19
CA ALA A 63 4.49 17.65 5.42
C ALA A 63 5.75 16.88 4.97
N ASP A 64 6.29 16.03 5.84
CA ASP A 64 7.50 15.24 5.54
C ASP A 64 7.25 14.05 4.59
N ASP A 65 5.99 13.65 4.42
CA ASP A 65 5.58 12.59 3.47
C ASP A 65 5.24 13.17 2.09
N ARG A 66 5.21 14.50 1.94
CA ARG A 66 5.00 15.16 0.65
C ARG A 66 6.25 15.09 -0.23
N PRO A 67 6.10 15.05 -1.56
CA PRO A 67 7.24 15.01 -2.45
C PRO A 67 8.09 16.28 -2.39
N ILE A 68 9.40 16.10 -2.23
CA ILE A 68 10.41 17.16 -2.42
C ILE A 68 10.91 17.20 -3.87
N TRP A 69 10.54 16.20 -4.67
CA TRP A 69 10.80 16.11 -6.11
C TRP A 69 9.72 15.25 -6.76
N PHE A 70 9.26 15.65 -7.95
CA PHE A 70 8.24 14.94 -8.72
C PHE A 70 8.53 15.06 -10.23
N ALA A 71 8.33 13.98 -10.97
CA ALA A 71 8.40 13.98 -12.43
C ALA A 71 7.37 13.01 -13.04
N HIS A 72 7.04 13.21 -14.31
CA HIS A 72 6.18 12.30 -15.07
C HIS A 72 6.82 11.91 -16.41
N GLN A 73 6.27 10.86 -17.01
CA GLN A 73 6.65 10.34 -18.31
C GLN A 73 5.38 10.06 -19.14
N ASP A 74 5.37 10.53 -20.39
CA ASP A 74 4.35 10.18 -21.39
C ASP A 74 4.92 9.18 -22.39
N GLY A 75 4.33 7.98 -22.49
CA GLY A 75 4.87 6.87 -23.26
C GLY A 75 6.23 6.40 -22.75
N ASP A 76 7.14 6.18 -23.70
CA ASP A 76 8.56 5.89 -23.43
C ASP A 76 9.44 7.15 -23.55
N GLY A 77 8.83 8.34 -23.50
CA GLY A 77 9.50 9.63 -23.64
C GLY A 77 10.43 9.98 -22.47
N ALA A 78 11.00 11.19 -22.50
CA ALA A 78 11.84 11.69 -21.41
C ALA A 78 11.01 12.02 -20.15
N TRP A 79 11.62 11.84 -18.98
CA TRP A 79 11.05 12.28 -17.71
C TRP A 79 11.03 13.81 -17.61
N THR A 80 9.87 14.37 -17.34
CA THR A 80 9.64 15.82 -17.23
C THR A 80 9.31 16.19 -15.78
N PRO A 81 10.01 17.15 -15.16
CA PRO A 81 9.77 17.56 -13.78
C PRO A 81 8.43 18.30 -13.65
N ILE A 82 7.76 18.14 -12.51
CA ILE A 82 6.60 18.95 -12.14
C ILE A 82 6.96 19.77 -10.91
N LEU A 83 6.75 21.08 -10.98
CA LEU A 83 6.94 21.96 -9.83
C LEU A 83 5.84 21.75 -8.79
N ASP A 84 6.14 22.05 -7.52
CA ASP A 84 5.18 21.90 -6.43
C ASP A 84 3.85 22.63 -6.73
N SER A 85 2.76 21.96 -6.36
CA SER A 85 1.38 22.27 -6.70
C SER A 85 0.48 22.21 -5.47
N ALA A 86 1.02 22.62 -4.32
CA ALA A 86 0.37 22.51 -3.01
C ALA A 86 -0.01 21.06 -2.66
N GLY A 87 0.83 20.10 -3.06
CA GLY A 87 0.62 18.68 -2.82
C GLY A 87 -0.26 17.95 -3.84
N VAL A 88 -0.79 18.59 -4.89
CA VAL A 88 -1.59 17.89 -5.93
C VAL A 88 -0.98 18.05 -7.32
N TYR A 89 -0.20 17.06 -7.73
CA TYR A 89 0.55 17.06 -8.99
C TYR A 89 -0.36 16.63 -10.14
N ARG A 90 -0.45 17.46 -11.18
CA ARG A 90 -1.25 17.19 -12.38
C ARG A 90 -0.38 17.22 -13.63
N PHE A 91 -0.64 16.30 -14.55
CA PHE A 91 0.04 16.19 -15.84
C PHE A 91 -0.84 15.44 -16.84
N ASP A 92 -0.46 15.49 -18.11
CA ASP A 92 -1.12 14.75 -19.17
C ASP A 92 -0.30 13.52 -19.57
N VAL A 93 -1.02 12.42 -19.80
CA VAL A 93 -0.53 11.22 -20.51
C VAL A 93 -1.36 11.06 -21.76
N THR A 94 -0.72 11.18 -22.92
CA THR A 94 -1.37 11.10 -24.23
C THR A 94 -1.11 9.78 -24.93
N ALA A 95 0.03 9.12 -24.66
CA ALA A 95 0.30 7.77 -25.10
C ALA A 95 -0.57 6.74 -24.38
N ASP A 96 -0.54 5.48 -24.84
CA ASP A 96 -1.33 4.41 -24.21
C ASP A 96 -0.80 3.99 -22.82
N ARG A 97 0.43 4.41 -22.49
CA ARG A 97 1.10 4.16 -21.21
C ARG A 97 1.97 5.33 -20.79
N GLY A 98 2.33 5.38 -19.52
CA GLY A 98 3.25 6.38 -18.98
C GLY A 98 3.60 6.07 -17.54
N GLY A 99 4.01 7.10 -16.79
CA GLY A 99 4.29 6.93 -15.38
C GLY A 99 4.58 8.24 -14.64
N TYR A 100 4.71 8.13 -13.34
CA TYR A 100 5.18 9.21 -12.48
C TYR A 100 6.21 8.70 -11.48
N ALA A 101 7.08 9.61 -11.04
CA ALA A 101 8.12 9.35 -10.07
C ALA A 101 8.17 10.47 -9.04
N PHE A 102 8.46 10.14 -7.78
CA PHE A 102 8.58 11.13 -6.72
C PHE A 102 9.55 10.69 -5.63
N VAL A 103 10.07 11.66 -4.88
CA VAL A 103 10.88 11.45 -3.67
C VAL A 103 10.22 12.20 -2.52
N ALA A 104 9.85 11.51 -1.45
CA ALA A 104 9.35 12.14 -0.23
C ALA A 104 10.51 12.48 0.73
N ALA A 105 10.37 13.56 1.50
CA ALA A 105 11.44 14.02 2.39
C ALA A 105 11.83 12.97 3.43
N LYS A 106 10.84 12.36 4.08
CA LYS A 106 11.01 11.37 5.15
C LYS A 106 11.59 10.06 4.65
N SER A 107 11.18 9.61 3.46
CA SER A 107 11.60 8.31 2.95
C SER A 107 13.01 8.33 2.35
N GLY A 108 13.44 9.47 1.80
CA GLY A 108 14.75 9.62 1.17
C GLY A 108 14.97 8.71 -0.05
N GLY A 109 13.93 8.05 -0.56
CA GLY A 109 13.96 7.12 -1.69
C GLY A 109 13.00 7.53 -2.80
N ALA A 110 13.26 7.05 -4.01
CA ALA A 110 12.44 7.31 -5.19
C ALA A 110 11.36 6.24 -5.37
N ILE A 111 10.12 6.67 -5.57
CA ILE A 111 9.00 5.78 -5.93
C ILE A 111 8.64 6.08 -7.38
N VAL A 112 8.54 5.04 -8.20
CA VAL A 112 8.17 5.10 -9.62
C VAL A 112 6.94 4.23 -9.83
N GLN A 113 5.94 4.78 -10.51
CA GLN A 113 4.68 4.11 -10.82
C GLN A 113 4.48 4.14 -12.34
N LEU A 114 4.37 2.96 -12.94
CA LEU A 114 4.25 2.74 -14.37
C LEU A 114 2.90 2.05 -14.64
N ALA A 115 2.05 2.69 -15.44
CA ALA A 115 0.70 2.23 -15.69
C ALA A 115 0.18 2.69 -17.06
N THR A 116 -0.85 2.02 -17.58
CA THR A 116 -1.53 2.45 -18.80
C THR A 116 -2.21 3.80 -18.58
N ARG A 117 -2.51 4.52 -19.67
CA ARG A 117 -3.28 5.77 -19.59
C ARG A 117 -4.63 5.55 -18.92
N ALA A 118 -5.32 4.46 -19.25
CA ALA A 118 -6.62 4.13 -18.65
C ALA A 118 -6.53 3.93 -17.13
N GLU A 119 -5.45 3.31 -16.63
CA GLU A 119 -5.21 3.15 -15.19
C GLU A 119 -4.85 4.48 -14.53
N LEU A 120 -4.02 5.31 -15.18
CA LEU A 120 -3.57 6.59 -14.64
C LEU A 120 -4.69 7.64 -14.56
N THR A 121 -5.63 7.64 -15.51
CA THR A 121 -6.70 8.66 -15.59
C THR A 121 -8.01 8.23 -14.91
N ARG A 122 -8.10 6.99 -14.40
CA ARG A 122 -9.35 6.45 -13.81
C ARG A 122 -9.83 7.25 -12.60
N ALA A 123 -8.92 7.71 -11.76
CA ALA A 123 -9.20 8.49 -10.56
C ALA A 123 -7.92 9.23 -10.11
N ALA A 124 -8.07 10.18 -9.19
CA ALA A 124 -6.92 10.77 -8.51
C ALA A 124 -6.19 9.71 -7.69
N HIS A 125 -4.86 9.66 -7.82
CA HIS A 125 -3.98 8.77 -7.05
C HIS A 125 -3.71 9.41 -5.69
N VAL A 126 -4.62 9.19 -4.74
CA VAL A 126 -4.46 9.67 -3.36
C VAL A 126 -3.40 8.82 -2.66
N ARG A 127 -2.28 9.44 -2.28
CA ARG A 127 -1.12 8.74 -1.72
C ARG A 127 -1.16 8.58 -0.21
N CYS A 128 -1.92 9.44 0.47
CA CYS A 128 -2.15 9.33 1.90
C CYS A 128 -3.65 9.26 2.18
N ALA A 129 -4.06 8.21 2.88
CA ALA A 129 -5.38 8.21 3.49
C ALA A 129 -5.48 9.41 4.43
N PRO A 130 -6.64 10.11 4.48
CA PRO A 130 -6.84 11.12 5.49
C PRO A 130 -6.60 10.48 6.86
N THR A 131 -5.85 11.15 7.73
CA THR A 131 -5.70 10.70 9.12
C THR A 131 -7.11 10.55 9.70
N PRO A 132 -7.53 9.34 10.09
CA PRO A 132 -8.84 9.17 10.67
C PRO A 132 -8.96 10.08 11.90
N THR A 133 -10.02 10.87 11.96
CA THR A 133 -10.31 11.72 13.13
C THR A 133 -11.30 10.98 14.03
N GLY A 134 -11.26 11.26 15.33
CA GLY A 134 -12.16 10.62 16.30
C GLY A 134 -11.85 9.14 16.57
N LEU A 135 -10.59 8.73 16.43
CA LEU A 135 -10.14 7.39 16.83
C LEU A 135 -10.23 7.23 18.35
N LYS A 136 -10.68 6.05 18.79
CA LYS A 136 -10.88 5.67 20.19
C LYS A 136 -9.72 4.82 20.70
N SER A 137 -9.47 4.92 22.01
CA SER A 137 -8.60 4.03 22.78
C SER A 137 -9.47 3.18 23.71
N ILE A 138 -9.37 1.86 23.62
CA ILE A 138 -10.23 0.91 24.33
C ILE A 138 -9.37 -0.04 25.17
N SER A 139 -9.69 -0.16 26.46
CA SER A 139 -8.95 -1.03 27.40
C SER A 139 -9.59 -2.42 27.54
N GLY A 140 -8.82 -3.41 28.02
CA GLY A 140 -9.36 -4.72 28.37
C GLY A 140 -8.38 -5.55 29.21
N THR A 141 -8.88 -6.68 29.72
CA THR A 141 -8.07 -7.70 30.41
C THR A 141 -8.30 -9.08 29.82
N LEU A 142 -7.33 -9.98 29.98
CA LEU A 142 -7.41 -11.38 29.55
C LEU A 142 -7.55 -12.31 30.76
N ALA A 143 -8.41 -13.33 30.65
CA ALA A 143 -8.56 -14.40 31.63
C ALA A 143 -8.62 -15.79 30.95
N PRO A 144 -7.87 -16.80 31.42
CA PRO A 144 -6.65 -16.64 32.21
C PRO A 144 -5.63 -15.78 31.44
N SER A 145 -4.75 -15.07 32.16
CA SER A 145 -3.72 -14.26 31.51
C SER A 145 -2.73 -15.19 30.78
N PRO A 146 -2.63 -15.13 29.44
CA PRO A 146 -1.64 -15.89 28.67
C PRO A 146 -0.30 -15.15 28.59
N VAL A 147 -0.24 -13.90 29.06
CA VAL A 147 0.99 -13.11 29.07
C VAL A 147 2.05 -13.80 29.92
N GLY A 148 3.20 -14.10 29.32
CA GLY A 148 4.30 -14.83 29.96
C GLY A 148 4.20 -16.35 29.87
N THR A 149 3.21 -16.90 29.15
CA THR A 149 3.17 -18.32 28.77
C THR A 149 3.70 -18.53 27.35
N SER A 150 3.68 -19.76 26.85
CA SER A 150 3.97 -20.06 25.44
C SER A 150 2.85 -19.62 24.49
N ASP A 151 1.65 -19.32 24.99
CA ASP A 151 0.50 -18.99 24.15
C ASP A 151 0.61 -17.57 23.59
N VAL A 152 0.10 -17.39 22.38
CA VAL A 152 -0.09 -16.07 21.77
C VAL A 152 -1.59 -15.77 21.74
N VAL A 153 -1.96 -14.56 22.13
CA VAL A 153 -3.33 -14.07 22.01
C VAL A 153 -3.38 -12.88 21.08
N TYR A 154 -4.21 -13.01 20.06
CA TYR A 154 -4.60 -11.94 19.15
C TYR A 154 -5.93 -11.37 19.62
N VAL A 155 -6.01 -10.05 19.76
CA VAL A 155 -7.27 -9.33 20.01
C VAL A 155 -7.36 -8.21 18.99
N GLY A 156 -8.52 -8.05 18.36
CA GLY A 156 -8.82 -6.92 17.48
C GLY A 156 -10.23 -6.43 17.65
N LEU A 157 -10.45 -5.12 17.49
CA LEU A 157 -11.76 -4.46 17.53
C LEU A 157 -11.90 -3.51 16.34
N GLY A 158 -12.43 -4.01 15.23
CA GLY A 158 -12.32 -3.34 13.94
C GLY A 158 -10.96 -3.63 13.29
N GLY A 159 -10.98 -4.41 12.22
CA GLY A 159 -9.82 -4.75 11.41
C GLY A 159 -9.59 -3.76 10.25
N PRO A 160 -8.41 -3.80 9.61
CA PRO A 160 -7.72 -2.59 9.19
C PRO A 160 -8.04 -2.16 7.76
N ASN A 161 -8.29 -0.87 7.59
CA ASN A 161 -7.75 -0.11 6.47
C ASN A 161 -6.82 0.98 7.04
N PRO A 162 -5.90 1.53 6.23
CA PRO A 162 -4.47 1.46 6.52
C PRO A 162 -4.02 2.46 7.59
N GLY A 163 -3.44 1.97 8.68
CA GLY A 163 -2.82 2.87 9.68
C GLY A 163 -2.44 2.29 11.05
N ARG A 164 -2.81 1.04 11.36
CA ARG A 164 -2.74 0.39 12.70
C ARG A 164 -3.98 0.72 13.54
N GLU A 165 -5.00 -0.12 13.45
CA GLU A 165 -6.05 -0.17 14.46
C GLU A 165 -5.85 -1.45 15.27
N GLY A 166 -5.64 -1.30 16.58
CA GLY A 166 -5.91 -2.25 17.66
C GLY A 166 -5.76 -3.76 17.45
N TRP A 167 -4.87 -4.23 16.58
CA TRP A 167 -4.71 -5.64 16.27
C TRP A 167 -3.23 -6.04 16.36
N GLY A 168 -2.99 -7.18 17.00
CA GLY A 168 -1.67 -7.75 17.19
C GLY A 168 -1.61 -8.69 18.40
N PRO A 169 -0.47 -9.35 18.62
CA PRO A 169 -0.26 -10.13 19.83
C PRO A 169 -0.35 -9.23 21.07
N ILE A 170 -1.12 -9.65 22.05
CA ILE A 170 -1.24 -8.96 23.33
C ILE A 170 -0.08 -9.38 24.23
N GLU A 171 0.87 -8.46 24.41
CA GLU A 171 2.08 -8.67 25.23
C GLU A 171 1.92 -8.20 26.69
N THR A 172 0.82 -7.50 27.01
CA THR A 172 0.55 -6.95 28.34
C THR A 172 -0.88 -7.26 28.78
N ASN A 173 -1.10 -7.42 30.08
CA ASN A 173 -2.43 -7.60 30.66
C ASN A 173 -2.49 -6.82 31.98
N PRO A 174 -3.27 -5.72 32.07
CA PRO A 174 -4.25 -5.23 31.09
C PRO A 174 -3.62 -4.74 29.77
N PHE A 175 -4.43 -4.70 28.72
CA PHE A 175 -4.04 -4.20 27.40
C PHE A 175 -4.87 -2.98 26.98
N THR A 176 -4.42 -2.27 25.95
CA THR A 176 -5.15 -1.15 25.33
C THR A 176 -5.05 -1.25 23.81
N LEU A 177 -6.19 -1.26 23.14
CA LEU A 177 -6.32 -1.15 21.69
C LEU A 177 -6.45 0.33 21.33
N THR A 178 -5.63 0.81 20.41
CA THR A 178 -5.66 2.21 19.96
C THR A 178 -6.02 2.28 18.48
N GLY A 179 -6.47 3.46 18.05
CA GLY A 179 -6.82 3.68 16.66
C GLY A 179 -8.17 3.12 16.26
N ILE A 180 -9.08 2.86 17.20
CA ILE A 180 -10.37 2.23 16.86
C ILE A 180 -11.33 3.26 16.26
N ALA A 181 -11.77 3.05 15.02
CA ALA A 181 -12.75 3.93 14.39
C ALA A 181 -14.10 3.97 15.16
N ALA A 182 -14.81 5.09 15.06
CA ALA A 182 -16.16 5.24 15.63
C ALA A 182 -17.17 4.24 15.02
N GLY A 183 -18.29 4.03 15.73
CA GLY A 183 -19.36 3.11 15.38
C GLY A 183 -19.15 1.68 15.90
N GLY A 184 -20.16 0.84 15.69
CA GLY A 184 -20.13 -0.58 16.06
C GLY A 184 -19.06 -1.36 15.29
N ARG A 185 -18.24 -2.12 16.03
CA ARG A 185 -17.16 -2.98 15.50
C ARG A 185 -17.23 -4.37 16.09
N ASP A 186 -16.85 -5.37 15.31
CA ASP A 186 -16.71 -6.72 15.82
C ASP A 186 -15.39 -6.85 16.60
N LEU A 187 -15.48 -7.36 17.81
CA LEU A 187 -14.35 -7.85 18.59
C LEU A 187 -14.09 -9.30 18.21
N ILE A 188 -12.88 -9.59 17.77
CA ILE A 188 -12.38 -10.95 17.56
C ILE A 188 -11.19 -11.15 18.49
N ALA A 189 -11.21 -12.24 19.26
CA ALA A 189 -10.08 -12.67 20.06
C ALA A 189 -9.77 -14.13 19.78
N TYR A 190 -8.49 -14.46 19.60
CA TYR A 190 -8.01 -15.80 19.32
C TYR A 190 -6.79 -16.12 20.18
N ARG A 191 -6.83 -17.24 20.89
CA ARG A 191 -5.71 -17.79 21.64
C ARG A 191 -5.17 -19.00 20.91
N SER A 192 -3.92 -18.89 20.46
CA SER A 192 -3.17 -19.91 19.75
C SER A 192 -1.98 -20.41 20.59
N ASP A 193 -1.68 -21.70 20.49
CA ASP A 193 -0.39 -22.25 20.95
C ASP A 193 0.57 -22.32 19.74
N PRO A 194 1.62 -21.47 19.70
CA PRO A 194 2.56 -21.45 18.59
C PRO A 194 3.47 -22.67 18.52
N SER A 195 3.53 -23.48 19.58
CA SER A 195 4.34 -24.71 19.62
C SER A 195 3.65 -25.92 18.97
N GLY A 196 2.36 -25.77 18.64
CA GLY A 196 1.57 -26.78 17.96
C GLY A 196 0.12 -26.68 18.40
N PHE A 197 -0.81 -26.81 17.45
CA PHE A 197 -2.23 -26.63 17.72
C PHE A 197 -2.77 -27.63 18.77
N GLY A 198 -3.04 -27.14 19.98
CA GLY A 198 -3.57 -27.93 21.08
C GLY A 198 -5.11 -27.90 21.19
N PRO A 199 -5.67 -28.72 22.10
CA PRO A 199 -7.10 -28.65 22.47
C PRO A 199 -7.44 -27.41 23.31
N THR A 200 -6.44 -26.62 23.69
CA THR A 200 -6.53 -25.43 24.54
C THR A 200 -6.83 -24.16 23.76
N GLU A 201 -6.82 -24.20 22.43
CA GLU A 201 -7.13 -23.04 21.60
C GLU A 201 -8.57 -22.59 21.77
N ARG A 202 -8.76 -21.28 21.82
CA ARG A 202 -10.06 -20.68 22.06
C ARG A 202 -10.20 -19.44 21.20
N ALA A 203 -11.39 -19.30 20.63
CA ALA A 203 -11.81 -18.09 19.94
C ALA A 203 -13.00 -17.47 20.67
N LEU A 204 -13.15 -16.16 20.52
CA LEU A 204 -14.27 -15.40 21.07
C LEU A 204 -14.65 -14.31 20.08
N ILE A 205 -15.96 -14.09 19.94
CA ILE A 205 -16.51 -13.05 19.06
C ILE A 205 -17.57 -12.27 19.85
N ARG A 206 -17.43 -10.94 19.91
CA ARG A 206 -18.50 -10.04 20.36
C ARG A 206 -18.81 -9.07 19.23
N ARG A 207 -20.07 -9.00 18.83
CA ARG A 207 -20.50 -8.25 17.64
C ARG A 207 -20.86 -6.82 17.97
N ASP A 208 -20.71 -5.93 16.98
CA ASP A 208 -21.22 -4.55 16.98
C ASP A 208 -20.92 -3.76 18.27
N GLN A 209 -19.72 -3.94 18.81
CA GLN A 209 -19.25 -3.24 20.00
C GLN A 209 -19.04 -1.76 19.66
N ASP A 210 -19.83 -0.87 20.27
CA ASP A 210 -19.67 0.58 20.16
C ASP A 210 -19.35 1.19 21.53
N LEU A 211 -18.11 1.00 21.94
CA LEU A 211 -17.61 1.54 23.20
C LEU A 211 -17.20 3.01 23.01
N PRO A 212 -17.40 3.90 24.01
CA PRO A 212 -16.88 5.27 23.95
C PRO A 212 -15.35 5.29 24.00
N ASP A 213 -14.73 6.42 23.64
CA ASP A 213 -13.29 6.61 23.85
C ASP A 213 -12.93 6.43 25.33
N ARG A 214 -11.81 5.75 25.60
CA ARG A 214 -11.37 5.27 26.93
C ARG A 214 -12.34 4.30 27.59
N GLY A 215 -13.24 3.69 26.81
CA GLY A 215 -14.09 2.61 27.25
C GLY A 215 -13.30 1.32 27.57
N SER A 216 -14.04 0.29 27.96
CA SER A 216 -13.46 -1.02 28.30
C SER A 216 -14.24 -2.15 27.65
N LEU A 217 -13.52 -3.15 27.15
CA LEU A 217 -14.03 -4.46 26.73
C LEU A 217 -14.32 -5.38 27.91
N GLY A 218 -14.00 -4.94 29.14
CA GLY A 218 -13.99 -5.78 30.32
C GLY A 218 -12.98 -6.92 30.18
N THR A 219 -13.30 -8.05 30.80
CA THR A 219 -12.49 -9.26 30.72
C THR A 219 -12.88 -10.07 29.48
N ILE A 220 -11.88 -10.43 28.68
CA ILE A 220 -11.97 -11.48 27.65
C ILE A 220 -11.58 -12.79 28.34
N ASP A 221 -12.58 -13.60 28.65
CA ASP A 221 -12.39 -14.87 29.35
C ASP A 221 -12.46 -16.05 28.36
N PHE A 222 -11.31 -16.67 28.09
CA PHE A 222 -11.17 -17.84 27.22
C PHE A 222 -11.66 -19.15 27.86
N THR A 223 -12.02 -19.13 29.14
CA THR A 223 -12.65 -20.26 29.86
C THR A 223 -14.15 -20.05 30.06
N GLY A 224 -14.65 -18.84 29.80
CA GLY A 224 -16.05 -18.47 29.95
C GLY A 224 -16.94 -18.97 28.81
N ALA A 225 -18.25 -18.74 28.96
CA ALA A 225 -19.27 -19.20 28.01
C ALA A 225 -19.23 -18.50 26.64
N ASP A 226 -18.62 -17.31 26.56
CA ASP A 226 -18.44 -16.57 25.31
C ASP A 226 -17.32 -17.16 24.43
N ALA A 227 -16.41 -17.93 25.03
CA ALA A 227 -15.32 -18.57 24.33
C ALA A 227 -15.77 -19.93 23.76
N PHE A 228 -15.21 -20.29 22.61
CA PHE A 228 -15.51 -21.55 21.94
C PHE A 228 -14.25 -22.16 21.34
N ALA A 229 -14.29 -23.48 21.12
CA ALA A 229 -13.25 -24.17 20.37
C ALA A 229 -13.36 -23.79 18.88
N PRO A 230 -12.24 -23.45 18.21
CA PRO A 230 -12.22 -23.31 16.76
C PRO A 230 -12.67 -24.60 16.07
N ALA A 231 -13.35 -24.49 14.93
CA ALA A 231 -13.59 -25.62 14.06
C ALA A 231 -12.28 -26.01 13.36
N THR A 232 -12.15 -27.27 12.95
CA THR A 232 -10.97 -27.81 12.27
C THR A 232 -11.33 -28.35 10.90
N ALA A 233 -10.42 -28.25 9.94
CA ALA A 233 -10.52 -28.88 8.62
C ALA A 233 -9.13 -29.25 8.10
N ALA A 234 -9.06 -30.19 7.16
CA ALA A 234 -7.81 -30.54 6.51
C ALA A 234 -7.43 -29.50 5.44
N LEU A 235 -6.16 -29.12 5.42
CA LEU A 235 -5.58 -28.27 4.38
C LEU A 235 -4.46 -29.04 3.68
N THR A 236 -4.61 -29.21 2.37
CA THR A 236 -3.55 -29.75 1.50
C THR A 236 -2.96 -28.62 0.67
N ILE A 237 -1.66 -28.40 0.82
CA ILE A 237 -0.88 -27.41 0.09
C ILE A 237 -0.23 -28.11 -1.09
N THR A 238 -0.47 -27.62 -2.30
CA THR A 238 0.12 -28.17 -3.54
C THR A 238 1.08 -27.19 -4.18
N GLY A 239 1.96 -27.67 -5.06
CA GLY A 239 3.00 -26.84 -5.68
C GLY A 239 4.20 -26.53 -4.78
N VAL A 240 4.31 -27.22 -3.64
CA VAL A 240 5.48 -27.20 -2.75
C VAL A 240 6.68 -27.80 -3.49
N ARG A 241 7.83 -27.13 -3.42
CA ARG A 241 9.10 -27.57 -4.01
C ARG A 241 9.96 -28.30 -2.98
N PRO A 242 10.96 -29.07 -3.42
CA PRO A 242 12.03 -29.50 -2.53
C PRO A 242 12.60 -28.29 -1.79
N PHE A 243 12.84 -28.43 -0.47
CA PHE A 243 13.41 -27.41 0.41
C PHE A 243 12.56 -26.16 0.70
N ASP A 244 11.33 -26.08 0.19
CA ASP A 244 10.39 -25.06 0.67
C ASP A 244 10.15 -25.26 2.17
N GLN A 245 10.36 -24.20 2.94
CA GLN A 245 9.73 -24.05 4.24
C GLN A 245 8.28 -23.62 4.00
N VAL A 246 7.35 -24.47 4.39
CA VAL A 246 5.92 -24.24 4.16
C VAL A 246 5.35 -23.46 5.35
N GLY A 247 4.62 -22.38 5.08
CA GLY A 247 3.86 -21.67 6.11
C GLY A 247 2.38 -21.76 5.82
N HIS A 248 1.56 -21.69 6.86
CA HIS A 248 0.13 -21.43 6.71
C HIS A 248 -0.40 -20.60 7.88
N GLY A 249 -1.37 -19.75 7.58
CA GLY A 249 -2.07 -18.94 8.56
C GLY A 249 -3.55 -18.88 8.22
N MET A 250 -4.35 -18.47 9.20
CA MET A 250 -5.75 -18.18 9.02
C MET A 250 -6.03 -16.77 9.52
N SER A 251 -6.73 -16.01 8.71
CA SER A 251 -7.35 -14.75 9.11
C SER A 251 -8.86 -14.86 8.97
N TYR A 252 -9.57 -13.97 9.65
CA TYR A 252 -11.02 -13.87 9.63
C TYR A 252 -11.42 -12.45 9.25
N ARG A 253 -12.38 -12.33 8.34
CA ARG A 253 -12.91 -11.08 7.81
C ARG A 253 -14.34 -10.90 8.30
N THR A 254 -14.65 -9.72 8.82
CA THR A 254 -16.00 -9.42 9.32
C THR A 254 -16.52 -8.05 8.92
N GLY A 255 -17.85 -7.95 8.90
CA GLY A 255 -18.58 -6.70 8.71
C GLY A 255 -18.43 -6.07 7.32
N ALA A 256 -19.22 -5.01 7.09
CA ALA A 256 -19.24 -4.31 5.79
C ALA A 256 -17.90 -3.64 5.42
N ALA A 257 -17.05 -3.36 6.41
CA ALA A 257 -15.72 -2.78 6.20
C ALA A 257 -14.67 -3.82 5.78
N CYS A 258 -15.03 -5.11 5.71
CA CYS A 258 -14.11 -6.19 5.38
C CYS A 258 -12.89 -6.27 6.33
N ALA A 259 -13.15 -6.05 7.61
CA ALA A 259 -12.13 -5.97 8.65
C ALA A 259 -11.41 -7.32 8.80
N LEU A 260 -10.09 -7.36 8.60
CA LEU A 260 -9.24 -8.55 8.72
C LEU A 260 -8.68 -8.71 10.15
N TYR A 261 -8.74 -9.93 10.67
CA TYR A 261 -8.18 -10.31 11.98
C TYR A 261 -7.39 -11.59 11.81
N ASP A 262 -6.07 -11.58 12.02
CA ASP A 262 -5.35 -12.86 11.98
C ASP A 262 -5.69 -13.66 13.24
N LEU A 263 -5.98 -14.94 13.01
CA LEU A 263 -6.24 -15.91 14.06
C LEU A 263 -4.92 -16.56 14.48
N TYR A 264 -4.13 -17.00 13.51
CA TYR A 264 -2.82 -17.57 13.73
C TYR A 264 -1.96 -17.54 12.45
N ASP A 265 -0.65 -17.69 12.62
CA ASP A 265 0.33 -17.98 11.58
C ASP A 265 1.32 -19.03 12.08
N GLN A 266 1.72 -19.97 11.23
CA GLN A 266 2.53 -21.14 11.58
C GLN A 266 3.48 -21.54 10.45
N LEU A 267 4.72 -21.84 10.82
CA LEU A 267 5.71 -22.47 9.95
C LEU A 267 5.69 -23.99 10.17
N GLN A 268 5.63 -24.76 9.08
CA GLN A 268 5.55 -26.22 9.11
C GLN A 268 6.45 -26.84 8.03
N SER A 269 6.78 -28.12 8.21
CA SER A 269 7.53 -28.91 7.22
C SER A 269 6.64 -29.79 6.35
N SER A 270 5.33 -29.81 6.61
CA SER A 270 4.37 -30.66 5.92
C SER A 270 3.49 -29.85 4.98
N ALA A 271 3.19 -30.44 3.82
CA ALA A 271 2.21 -29.93 2.86
C ALA A 271 0.77 -30.32 3.23
N ALA A 272 0.57 -31.24 4.18
CA ALA A 272 -0.74 -31.60 4.71
C ALA A 272 -0.82 -31.16 6.17
N VAL A 273 -1.75 -30.26 6.48
CA VAL A 273 -1.87 -29.61 7.79
C VAL A 273 -3.34 -29.54 8.22
N THR A 274 -3.59 -29.35 9.51
CA THR A 274 -4.94 -29.06 10.00
C THR A 274 -5.09 -27.56 10.14
N MET A 275 -6.04 -26.97 9.43
CA MET A 275 -6.39 -25.56 9.60
C MET A 275 -7.53 -25.41 10.60
N ARG A 276 -7.61 -24.21 11.20
CA ARG A 276 -8.58 -23.89 12.24
C ARG A 276 -9.26 -22.57 11.95
N GLY A 277 -10.50 -22.43 12.38
CA GLY A 277 -11.28 -21.23 12.09
C GLY A 277 -12.53 -21.11 12.95
N ILE A 278 -13.34 -20.12 12.63
CA ILE A 278 -14.60 -19.83 13.30
C ILE A 278 -15.67 -20.84 12.84
N PRO A 279 -16.32 -21.59 13.77
CA PRO A 279 -17.40 -22.50 13.42
C PRO A 279 -18.54 -21.79 12.70
N ALA A 280 -19.16 -22.43 11.72
CA ALA A 280 -20.27 -21.86 10.93
C ALA A 280 -21.39 -21.25 11.81
N ALA A 281 -21.73 -21.89 12.93
CA ALA A 281 -22.74 -21.41 13.87
C ALA A 281 -22.39 -20.08 14.59
N ARG A 282 -21.14 -19.60 14.48
CA ARG A 282 -20.67 -18.34 15.05
C ARG A 282 -20.44 -17.24 13.98
N GLN A 283 -20.57 -17.58 12.70
CA GLN A 283 -20.33 -16.67 11.59
C GLN A 283 -21.61 -15.92 11.18
N ARG A 284 -21.46 -14.68 10.69
CA ARG A 284 -22.47 -13.99 9.90
C ARG A 284 -22.31 -14.38 8.43
N GLU A 285 -23.32 -14.13 7.60
CA GLU A 285 -23.27 -14.39 6.15
C GLU A 285 -22.15 -13.61 5.44
N THR A 286 -21.83 -12.42 5.94
CA THR A 286 -20.79 -11.53 5.38
C THR A 286 -19.39 -11.79 5.95
N ASP A 287 -19.22 -12.82 6.78
CA ASP A 287 -17.93 -13.14 7.35
C ASP A 287 -17.18 -14.15 6.46
N PHE A 288 -15.85 -14.03 6.39
CA PHE A 288 -15.04 -14.94 5.59
C PHE A 288 -13.77 -15.31 6.33
N HIS A 289 -13.40 -16.58 6.27
CA HIS A 289 -12.02 -17.00 6.47
C HIS A 289 -11.16 -16.50 5.31
N GLN A 290 -9.89 -16.24 5.58
CA GLN A 290 -8.86 -16.09 4.57
C GLN A 290 -7.69 -16.99 4.97
N VAL A 291 -7.51 -18.10 4.26
CA VAL A 291 -6.34 -18.94 4.44
C VAL A 291 -5.17 -18.33 3.67
N GLY A 292 -4.04 -18.16 4.33
CA GLY A 292 -2.77 -17.81 3.70
C GLY A 292 -1.85 -19.03 3.71
N VAL A 293 -1.21 -19.34 2.60
CA VAL A 293 -0.16 -20.36 2.52
C VAL A 293 1.09 -19.76 1.90
N SER A 294 2.25 -20.21 2.36
CA SER A 294 3.55 -19.77 1.84
C SER A 294 4.49 -20.94 1.58
N GLY A 295 5.39 -20.74 0.62
CA GLY A 295 6.54 -21.60 0.39
C GLY A 295 7.77 -20.74 0.23
N VAL A 296 8.74 -20.90 1.12
CA VAL A 296 9.95 -20.06 1.19
C VAL A 296 11.20 -20.92 1.03
N GLU A 297 12.05 -20.57 0.09
CA GLU A 297 13.33 -21.24 -0.17
C GLU A 297 14.43 -20.18 -0.34
N GLY A 298 15.21 -19.94 0.72
CA GLY A 298 16.32 -18.99 0.71
C GLY A 298 15.90 -17.56 0.36
N THR A 299 16.17 -17.13 -0.89
CA THR A 299 15.83 -15.79 -1.39
C THR A 299 14.51 -15.75 -2.19
N PHE A 300 13.85 -16.89 -2.31
CA PHE A 300 12.58 -17.06 -3.02
C PHE A 300 11.44 -17.24 -2.01
N ALA A 301 10.32 -16.57 -2.23
CA ALA A 301 9.10 -16.80 -1.47
C ALA A 301 7.89 -16.77 -2.40
N ARG A 302 6.87 -17.54 -2.04
CA ARG A 302 5.59 -17.61 -2.75
C ARG A 302 4.47 -17.59 -1.74
N TYR A 303 3.39 -16.90 -2.07
CA TYR A 303 2.19 -16.80 -1.23
C TYR A 303 0.94 -17.03 -2.06
N ALA A 304 -0.05 -17.68 -1.46
CA ALA A 304 -1.41 -17.69 -1.94
C ALA A 304 -2.36 -17.40 -0.78
N TYR A 305 -3.35 -16.56 -1.02
CA TYR A 305 -4.42 -16.25 -0.10
C TYR A 305 -5.75 -16.61 -0.75
N GLU A 306 -6.61 -17.33 -0.03
CA GLU A 306 -7.95 -17.69 -0.51
C GLU A 306 -8.99 -17.40 0.57
N SER A 307 -10.05 -16.68 0.18
CA SER A 307 -11.14 -16.32 1.07
C SER A 307 -12.34 -17.23 0.87
N PHE A 308 -12.99 -17.62 1.98
CA PHE A 308 -14.14 -18.49 1.98
C PHE A 308 -14.96 -18.42 3.27
N HIS A 309 -16.26 -18.66 3.18
CA HIS A 309 -17.16 -18.60 4.33
C HIS A 309 -17.07 -19.88 5.19
N THR A 310 -17.39 -21.02 4.59
CA THR A 310 -17.50 -22.29 5.35
C THR A 310 -16.14 -22.96 5.51
N LEU A 311 -15.77 -23.26 6.76
CA LEU A 311 -14.58 -24.04 7.08
C LEU A 311 -14.81 -25.53 6.79
N THR A 312 -14.31 -25.97 5.64
CA THR A 312 -14.31 -27.37 5.18
C THR A 312 -12.92 -27.73 4.68
N ASP A 313 -12.66 -29.01 4.37
CA ASP A 313 -11.38 -29.42 3.78
C ASP A 313 -11.05 -28.62 2.51
N ARG A 314 -9.78 -28.27 2.34
CA ARG A 314 -9.29 -27.43 1.23
C ARG A 314 -8.01 -27.96 0.62
N VAL A 315 -7.88 -27.69 -0.67
CA VAL A 315 -6.62 -27.80 -1.41
C VAL A 315 -6.25 -26.42 -1.90
N VAL A 316 -5.12 -25.88 -1.43
CA VAL A 316 -4.62 -24.58 -1.86
C VAL A 316 -3.32 -24.78 -2.62
N ALA A 317 -3.23 -24.22 -3.82
CA ALA A 317 -2.03 -24.29 -4.63
C ALA A 317 -1.17 -23.04 -4.42
N LEU A 318 0.10 -23.26 -4.05
CA LEU A 318 1.11 -22.22 -4.19
C LEU A 318 1.26 -21.86 -5.68
N PRO A 319 1.45 -20.58 -6.01
CA PRO A 319 1.61 -20.18 -7.39
C PRO A 319 2.94 -20.73 -7.96
N ALA A 320 3.08 -20.75 -9.28
CA ALA A 320 4.35 -21.02 -9.94
C ALA A 320 5.40 -19.99 -9.50
N ALA A 321 6.62 -20.41 -9.14
CA ALA A 321 7.64 -19.42 -8.88
C ALA A 321 8.04 -18.69 -10.15
N LEU A 322 8.57 -17.48 -9.94
CA LEU A 322 9.23 -16.75 -11.00
C LEU A 322 10.39 -17.58 -11.57
N PRO A 323 10.63 -17.52 -12.88
CA PRO A 323 11.77 -18.19 -13.50
C PRO A 323 13.08 -17.50 -13.07
N THR A 324 14.21 -17.99 -13.60
CA THR A 324 15.50 -17.32 -13.43
C THR A 324 15.42 -15.86 -13.88
N ILE A 325 15.75 -14.95 -12.98
CA ILE A 325 15.75 -13.51 -13.25
C ILE A 325 17.13 -13.09 -13.76
N THR A 326 17.19 -12.50 -14.95
CA THR A 326 18.41 -11.87 -15.44
C THR A 326 18.47 -10.44 -14.93
N ALA A 327 19.30 -10.19 -13.92
CA ALA A 327 19.55 -8.84 -13.43
C ALA A 327 20.76 -8.22 -14.17
N THR A 328 20.61 -7.02 -14.71
CA THR A 328 21.68 -6.16 -15.26
C THR A 328 21.79 -4.84 -14.48
N ALA A 329 22.93 -4.16 -14.57
CA ALA A 329 23.18 -2.87 -13.94
C ALA A 329 23.54 -1.86 -15.03
N PRO A 330 22.52 -1.25 -15.68
CA PRO A 330 22.76 -0.29 -16.75
C PRO A 330 23.57 0.91 -16.24
N ALA A 331 24.38 1.51 -17.12
CA ALA A 331 25.06 2.76 -16.80
C ALA A 331 24.05 3.91 -16.53
N GLY A 332 24.46 4.88 -15.72
CA GLY A 332 23.65 6.04 -15.35
C GLY A 332 24.32 6.91 -14.28
N GLY A 333 23.67 8.01 -13.90
CA GLY A 333 24.17 8.92 -12.85
C GLY A 333 24.04 8.39 -11.41
N HIS A 334 23.37 7.26 -11.22
CA HIS A 334 23.19 6.52 -9.96
C HIS A 334 23.15 5.02 -10.25
N LYS A 335 23.22 4.18 -9.20
CA LYS A 335 23.05 2.73 -9.36
C LYS A 335 21.66 2.46 -9.90
N ARG A 336 21.60 1.62 -10.94
CA ARG A 336 20.35 1.16 -11.55
C ARG A 336 20.37 -0.35 -11.61
N ILE A 337 19.21 -0.94 -11.37
CA ILE A 337 18.97 -2.36 -11.61
C ILE A 337 17.92 -2.47 -12.70
N GLN A 338 18.17 -3.37 -13.63
CA GLN A 338 17.20 -3.82 -14.62
C GLN A 338 17.06 -5.33 -14.47
N VAL A 339 15.83 -5.81 -14.48
CA VAL A 339 15.51 -7.24 -14.45
C VAL A 339 14.80 -7.62 -15.73
N ALA A 340 15.10 -8.81 -16.25
CA ALA A 340 14.43 -9.41 -17.38
C ALA A 340 14.02 -10.86 -17.07
N PHE A 341 12.77 -11.21 -17.34
CA PHE A 341 12.20 -12.54 -17.06
C PHE A 341 10.87 -12.77 -17.81
N THR A 342 10.37 -14.00 -17.76
CA THR A 342 9.03 -14.34 -18.27
C THR A 342 8.02 -14.42 -17.12
N LEU A 343 7.01 -13.55 -17.12
CA LEU A 343 5.96 -13.49 -16.11
C LEU A 343 4.96 -14.65 -16.25
N PRO A 344 4.83 -15.52 -15.22
CA PRO A 344 3.84 -16.59 -15.23
C PRO A 344 2.40 -16.06 -15.35
N PRO A 345 1.47 -16.82 -15.97
CA PRO A 345 0.11 -16.36 -16.24
C PRO A 345 -0.68 -15.85 -15.04
N GLU A 346 -0.51 -16.47 -13.87
CA GLU A 346 -1.26 -16.14 -12.65
C GLU A 346 -0.95 -14.75 -12.07
N TYR A 347 0.16 -14.12 -12.48
CA TYR A 347 0.54 -12.75 -12.08
C TYR A 347 0.16 -11.69 -13.12
N ARG A 348 -0.45 -12.08 -14.25
CA ARG A 348 -0.72 -11.16 -15.39
C ARG A 348 -1.95 -10.28 -15.21
N ASN A 349 -2.54 -10.28 -14.04
CA ASN A 349 -3.66 -9.42 -13.64
C ASN A 349 -3.34 -8.56 -12.41
N GLY A 350 -2.08 -8.54 -11.96
CA GLY A 350 -1.63 -7.69 -10.86
C GLY A 350 -0.53 -6.72 -11.28
N VAL A 351 0.43 -6.52 -10.38
CA VAL A 351 1.59 -5.64 -10.57
C VAL A 351 2.91 -6.39 -10.39
N VAL A 352 3.95 -5.88 -11.04
CA VAL A 352 5.34 -6.26 -10.79
C VAL A 352 6.06 -5.09 -10.14
N GLU A 353 6.68 -5.34 -9.01
CA GLU A 353 7.45 -4.38 -8.24
C GLU A 353 8.92 -4.77 -8.21
N LEU A 354 9.81 -3.82 -8.53
CA LEU A 354 11.25 -3.93 -8.37
C LEU A 354 11.67 -2.96 -7.28
N TRP A 355 12.19 -3.47 -6.16
CA TRP A 355 12.85 -2.65 -5.17
C TRP A 355 14.37 -2.77 -5.28
N MET A 356 15.05 -1.68 -4.94
CA MET A 356 16.49 -1.61 -4.82
C MET A 356 16.83 -0.76 -3.60
N GLY A 357 17.80 -1.17 -2.80
CA GLY A 357 18.29 -0.36 -1.70
C GLY A 357 19.75 -0.65 -1.38
N GLY A 358 20.36 0.28 -0.65
CA GLY A 358 21.74 0.17 -0.18
C GLY A 358 21.96 1.01 1.06
N GLY A 359 23.22 1.27 1.40
CA GLY A 359 23.56 2.10 2.57
C GLY A 359 23.01 3.54 2.52
N ARG A 360 22.51 4.00 1.37
CA ARG A 360 21.83 5.29 1.20
C ARG A 360 20.71 5.18 0.17
N GLY A 361 19.48 5.54 0.58
CA GLY A 361 18.31 5.62 -0.30
C GLY A 361 17.79 4.26 -0.77
N TYR A 362 16.60 4.29 -1.38
CA TYR A 362 15.98 3.13 -2.01
C TYR A 362 15.19 3.57 -3.25
N THR A 363 14.89 2.63 -4.13
CA THR A 363 13.91 2.81 -5.21
C THR A 363 12.86 1.73 -5.14
N ILE A 364 11.61 2.09 -5.39
CA ILE A 364 10.53 1.15 -5.71
C ILE A 364 10.00 1.51 -7.09
N VAL A 365 10.02 0.56 -8.02
CA VAL A 365 9.41 0.69 -9.34
C VAL A 365 8.26 -0.30 -9.42
N THR A 366 7.03 0.19 -9.46
CA THR A 366 5.83 -0.64 -9.62
C THR A 366 5.30 -0.46 -11.04
N ALA A 367 5.05 -1.58 -11.75
CA ALA A 367 4.47 -1.61 -13.07
C ALA A 367 3.22 -2.48 -13.11
N SER A 368 2.12 -1.98 -13.70
CA SER A 368 0.94 -2.80 -13.94
C SER A 368 1.22 -3.86 -15.01
N SER A 369 0.56 -5.02 -14.89
CA SER A 369 0.58 -6.07 -15.92
C SER A 369 0.15 -5.55 -17.30
N ALA A 370 -0.79 -4.60 -17.35
CA ALA A 370 -1.21 -3.95 -18.58
C ALA A 370 -0.12 -3.04 -19.17
N TRP A 371 0.65 -2.31 -18.36
CA TRP A 371 1.79 -1.50 -18.82
C TRP A 371 2.92 -2.36 -19.40
N LEU A 372 3.15 -3.53 -18.79
CA LEU A 372 4.16 -4.50 -19.23
C LEU A 372 3.84 -5.07 -20.62
N GLY A 373 2.57 -5.10 -21.02
CA GLY A 373 2.14 -5.41 -22.38
C GLY A 373 2.33 -6.88 -22.82
N GLY A 374 2.76 -7.77 -21.93
CA GLY A 374 2.99 -9.17 -22.27
C GLY A 374 3.75 -9.95 -21.21
N PRO A 375 4.05 -11.24 -21.48
CA PRO A 375 4.75 -12.11 -20.54
C PRO A 375 6.24 -11.83 -20.47
N SER A 376 6.86 -11.26 -21.50
CA SER A 376 8.28 -10.93 -21.50
C SER A 376 8.48 -9.58 -20.82
N VAL A 377 8.95 -9.62 -19.57
CA VAL A 377 9.11 -8.44 -18.73
C VAL A 377 10.54 -7.95 -18.79
N THR A 378 10.71 -6.65 -19.02
CA THR A 378 11.92 -5.90 -18.70
C THR A 378 11.53 -4.72 -17.83
N LEU A 379 12.00 -4.67 -16.60
CA LEU A 379 11.70 -3.61 -15.65
C LEU A 379 13.01 -3.04 -15.12
N ALA A 380 13.14 -1.71 -15.12
CA ALA A 380 14.38 -1.04 -14.73
C ALA A 380 14.10 0.17 -13.84
N VAL A 381 15.03 0.45 -12.94
CA VAL A 381 15.13 1.77 -12.30
C VAL A 381 15.44 2.81 -13.40
N PRO A 382 14.59 3.83 -13.59
CA PRO A 382 14.82 4.84 -14.62
C PRO A 382 16.08 5.67 -14.32
N ASP A 383 16.69 6.24 -15.36
CA ASP A 383 17.74 7.24 -15.19
C ASP A 383 17.10 8.62 -14.99
N LEU A 384 16.96 9.02 -13.74
CA LEU A 384 16.43 10.32 -13.32
C LEU A 384 17.53 11.39 -13.15
N ALA A 385 18.81 11.05 -13.35
CA ALA A 385 19.93 11.94 -13.03
C ALA A 385 19.96 13.24 -13.84
N ARG A 386 19.32 13.23 -15.02
CA ARG A 386 19.25 14.38 -15.93
C ARG A 386 17.94 15.17 -15.79
N VAL A 387 17.03 14.75 -14.93
CA VAL A 387 15.77 15.45 -14.72
C VAL A 387 16.02 16.65 -13.82
N THR A 388 15.53 17.82 -14.20
CA THR A 388 15.74 19.05 -13.41
C THR A 388 15.20 18.87 -11.99
N GLY A 389 15.94 19.38 -11.00
CA GLY A 389 15.62 19.25 -9.59
C GLY A 389 16.04 17.91 -8.96
N TRP A 390 16.51 16.94 -9.75
CA TRP A 390 17.04 15.69 -9.22
C TRP A 390 18.30 15.93 -8.38
N ARG A 391 18.44 15.19 -7.28
CA ARG A 391 19.62 15.20 -6.41
C ARG A 391 20.23 13.81 -6.39
N SER A 392 21.53 13.70 -6.66
CA SER A 392 22.25 12.42 -6.64
C SER A 392 22.19 11.70 -5.29
N ALA A 393 21.95 12.43 -4.20
CA ALA A 393 21.77 11.87 -2.86
C ALA A 393 20.48 11.04 -2.69
N PHE A 394 19.52 11.13 -3.62
CA PHE A 394 18.27 10.38 -3.54
C PHE A 394 18.44 8.88 -3.78
N LEU A 395 19.49 8.47 -4.51
CA LEU A 395 19.74 7.07 -4.85
C LEU A 395 21.21 6.67 -4.61
N PRO A 396 21.50 5.37 -4.48
CA PRO A 396 22.87 4.90 -4.32
C PRO A 396 23.79 5.34 -5.48
N PRO A 397 25.08 5.64 -5.23
CA PRO A 397 26.05 5.97 -6.28
C PRO A 397 26.21 4.83 -7.32
N PRO A 398 26.62 5.13 -8.58
CA PRO A 398 26.69 4.14 -9.66
C PRO A 398 27.49 2.86 -9.36
N ASP A 399 28.55 2.98 -8.55
CA ASP A 399 29.49 1.93 -8.19
C ASP A 399 29.10 1.16 -6.91
N SER A 400 28.03 1.58 -6.22
CA SER A 400 27.59 0.92 -4.99
C SER A 400 27.07 -0.49 -5.23
N THR A 401 27.30 -1.38 -4.28
CA THR A 401 26.60 -2.67 -4.20
C THR A 401 25.23 -2.45 -3.54
N VAL A 402 24.18 -2.95 -4.17
CA VAL A 402 22.80 -2.83 -3.69
C VAL A 402 22.17 -4.21 -3.52
N TRP A 403 21.24 -4.30 -2.59
CA TRP A 403 20.24 -5.37 -2.59
C TRP A 403 19.12 -4.97 -3.54
N TRP A 404 18.57 -5.96 -4.23
CA TRP A 404 17.37 -5.79 -5.02
C TRP A 404 16.42 -6.93 -4.72
N GLY A 405 15.15 -6.71 -5.03
CA GLY A 405 14.18 -7.78 -5.08
C GLY A 405 13.04 -7.44 -6.01
N LEU A 406 12.38 -8.50 -6.44
CA LEU A 406 11.32 -8.49 -7.42
C LEU A 406 10.13 -9.16 -6.79
N HIS A 407 8.98 -8.50 -6.82
CA HIS A 407 7.73 -8.99 -6.30
C HIS A 407 6.68 -8.95 -7.41
N ALA A 408 6.13 -10.10 -7.78
CA ALA A 408 5.02 -10.21 -8.72
C ALA A 408 3.76 -10.58 -7.96
N THR A 409 2.65 -9.94 -8.28
CA THR A 409 1.35 -10.19 -7.67
C THR A 409 0.31 -10.50 -8.74
N GLY A 410 -0.71 -11.27 -8.36
CA GLY A 410 -1.90 -11.50 -9.16
C GLY A 410 -3.11 -11.69 -8.26
N ALA A 411 -4.29 -11.29 -8.72
CA ALA A 411 -5.51 -11.41 -7.93
C ALA A 411 -6.75 -11.52 -8.81
N ASN A 412 -7.73 -12.32 -8.39
CA ASN A 412 -9.07 -12.31 -8.99
C ASN A 412 -10.06 -11.44 -8.17
N GLU A 413 -9.57 -10.71 -7.16
CA GLU A 413 -10.42 -9.98 -6.21
C GLU A 413 -11.38 -9.00 -6.89
N ALA A 414 -10.93 -8.30 -7.94
CA ALA A 414 -11.81 -7.40 -8.69
C ALA A 414 -12.99 -8.13 -9.36
N ALA A 415 -12.78 -9.38 -9.78
CA ALA A 415 -13.83 -10.21 -10.38
C ALA A 415 -14.74 -10.87 -9.32
N SER A 416 -14.23 -11.11 -8.10
CA SER A 416 -15.01 -11.67 -6.99
C SER A 416 -15.79 -10.63 -6.20
N GLY A 417 -15.58 -9.32 -6.42
CA GLY A 417 -16.21 -8.25 -5.64
C GLY A 417 -15.37 -7.74 -4.47
N GLY A 418 -14.09 -8.08 -4.44
CA GLY A 418 -13.10 -7.67 -3.44
C GLY A 418 -12.59 -8.84 -2.59
N PRO A 419 -11.77 -8.54 -1.57
CA PRO A 419 -11.22 -9.54 -0.65
C PRO A 419 -12.26 -10.12 0.32
N CYS A 420 -13.44 -9.51 0.46
CA CYS A 420 -14.58 -10.06 1.22
C CYS A 420 -15.61 -10.68 0.30
N ALA A 421 -15.16 -11.67 -0.46
CA ALA A 421 -16.02 -12.47 -1.29
C ALA A 421 -15.57 -13.92 -1.26
N GLU A 422 -16.53 -14.82 -1.44
CA GLU A 422 -16.24 -16.23 -1.62
C GLU A 422 -15.32 -16.42 -2.83
N HIS A 423 -14.28 -17.23 -2.67
CA HIS A 423 -13.28 -17.52 -3.71
C HIS A 423 -12.41 -16.32 -4.15
N ALA A 424 -12.40 -15.22 -3.38
CA ALA A 424 -11.42 -14.17 -3.56
C ALA A 424 -10.01 -14.74 -3.31
N ARG A 425 -9.13 -14.58 -4.29
CA ARG A 425 -7.78 -15.16 -4.32
C ARG A 425 -6.76 -14.13 -4.77
N SER A 426 -5.67 -14.06 -4.02
CA SER A 426 -4.47 -13.34 -4.41
C SER A 426 -3.25 -14.25 -4.28
N VAL A 427 -2.29 -14.04 -5.17
CA VAL A 427 -1.03 -14.79 -5.22
C VAL A 427 0.12 -13.81 -5.35
N SER A 428 1.26 -14.19 -4.80
CA SER A 428 2.49 -13.43 -4.99
C SER A 428 3.72 -14.31 -5.01
N ALA A 429 4.75 -13.84 -5.70
CA ALA A 429 6.09 -14.42 -5.65
C ALA A 429 7.15 -13.35 -5.54
N LEU A 430 8.18 -13.64 -4.77
CA LEU A 430 9.24 -12.74 -4.39
C LEU A 430 10.60 -13.40 -4.64
N VAL A 431 11.53 -12.64 -5.20
CA VAL A 431 12.92 -13.04 -5.44
C VAL A 431 13.83 -11.92 -4.99
N ASN A 432 14.87 -12.23 -4.21
CA ASN A 432 15.88 -11.27 -3.78
C ASN A 432 17.26 -11.57 -4.35
N GLY A 433 18.09 -10.53 -4.49
CA GLY A 433 19.49 -10.67 -4.92
C GLY A 433 20.37 -9.49 -4.51
N ARG A 434 21.66 -9.56 -4.90
CA ARG A 434 22.65 -8.50 -4.70
C ARG A 434 23.37 -8.19 -6.00
N ARG A 435 23.79 -6.93 -6.19
CA ARG A 435 24.43 -6.47 -7.43
C ARG A 435 25.30 -5.24 -7.27
#